data_AF-A0A965ZSJ0-F1
#
_entry.id   AF-A0A965ZSJ0-F1
#
_cell.length_a   1.000
_cell.length_b   1.000
_cell.length_c   1.000
_cell.angle_alpha   90.00
_cell.angle_beta   90.00
_cell.angle_gamma   90.00
#
_symmetry.space_group_name_H-M   'P 1'
#
loop_
_entity.id
_entity.type
_entity.pdbx_description
1 polymer ?
#
loop_
_entity_poly.entity_id
_entity_poly.type
_entity_poly.pdbx_seq_one_letter_code
_entity_poly.pdbx_strand_id
1 'polypeptide(L)'
;MVSIKHIVAVAALGTFSIPALAGFNYFWRIDDARYRQGDCITPTDQSLSFYGHYARVEGVVSFDGTTEPGAYVLSFPIFVPRTPLYPQSIDDKTQQVSNEFCVRQNVK
;
A
#
# COMPACT_ATOMS: atom_id res chain seq x y z
N MET A 1 14.06 -29.59 3.86
CA MET A 1 14.13 -29.43 2.39
C MET A 1 12.75 -29.00 1.92
N VAL A 2 12.55 -27.70 1.64
CA VAL A 2 11.26 -27.15 1.19
C VAL A 2 11.15 -27.32 -0.32
N SER A 3 10.12 -28.04 -0.74
CA SER A 3 9.84 -28.38 -2.14
C SER A 3 9.06 -27.25 -2.79
N ILE A 4 9.69 -26.56 -3.73
CA ILE A 4 9.07 -25.48 -4.50
C ILE A 4 8.33 -26.12 -5.68
N LYS A 5 7.00 -26.22 -5.58
CA LYS A 5 6.15 -26.53 -6.74
C LYS A 5 5.53 -25.24 -7.26
N HIS A 6 6.18 -24.68 -8.28
CA HIS A 6 5.55 -23.72 -9.19
C HIS A 6 4.41 -24.44 -9.92
N ILE A 7 3.17 -23.99 -9.72
CA ILE A 7 2.06 -24.38 -10.60
C ILE A 7 1.51 -23.09 -11.20
N VAL A 8 2.07 -22.71 -12.34
CA VAL A 8 1.42 -21.82 -13.29
C VAL A 8 0.52 -22.69 -14.15
N ALA A 9 -0.79 -22.52 -14.01
CA ALA A 9 -1.75 -23.11 -14.94
C ALA A 9 -1.66 -22.35 -16.27
N VAL A 10 -0.83 -22.84 -17.19
CA VAL A 10 -0.82 -22.38 -18.58
C VAL A 10 -1.79 -23.25 -19.37
N ALA A 11 -3.01 -22.75 -19.59
CA ALA A 11 -3.90 -23.32 -20.60
C ALA A 11 -3.38 -22.92 -21.99
N ALA A 12 -2.56 -23.78 -22.59
CA ALA A 12 -2.04 -23.60 -23.94
C ALA A 12 -2.73 -24.57 -24.91
N LEU A 13 -3.59 -24.03 -25.78
CA LEU A 13 -3.71 -24.52 -27.15
C LEU A 13 -3.48 -23.31 -28.06
N GLY A 14 -2.36 -23.32 -28.77
CA GLY A 14 -2.03 -22.29 -29.75
C GLY A 14 -0.65 -21.69 -29.52
N THR A 15 0.37 -22.34 -30.08
CA THR A 15 1.70 -21.76 -30.26
C THR A 15 1.60 -20.58 -31.24
N PHE A 16 1.77 -19.36 -30.75
CA PHE A 16 2.14 -18.21 -31.58
C PHE A 16 3.40 -17.56 -31.01
N SER A 17 4.37 -17.36 -31.90
CA SER A 17 5.72 -16.95 -31.59
C SER A 17 5.87 -15.42 -31.58
N ILE A 18 6.57 -14.94 -30.54
CA ILE A 18 7.34 -13.67 -30.33
C ILE A 18 6.52 -12.34 -30.40
N PRO A 19 6.87 -11.21 -29.74
CA PRO A 19 8.17 -10.82 -29.14
C PRO A 19 8.13 -9.89 -27.88
N ALA A 20 9.32 -9.46 -27.45
CA ALA A 20 9.61 -8.27 -26.65
C ALA A 20 9.02 -8.16 -25.23
N LEU A 21 9.91 -8.18 -24.23
CA LEU A 21 9.87 -7.41 -22.98
C LEU A 21 8.49 -6.84 -22.60
N ALA A 22 7.49 -7.71 -22.41
CA ALA A 22 6.33 -7.35 -21.63
C ALA A 22 6.87 -7.27 -20.22
N GLY A 23 7.22 -6.04 -19.81
CA GLY A 23 7.58 -5.74 -18.43
C GLY A 23 6.60 -6.51 -17.56
N PHE A 24 7.14 -7.29 -16.64
CA PHE A 24 6.35 -7.97 -15.64
C PHE A 24 5.56 -6.88 -14.92
N ASN A 25 4.35 -6.60 -15.38
CA ASN A 25 3.34 -5.96 -14.58
C ASN A 25 2.97 -7.04 -13.58
N TYR A 26 3.83 -7.19 -12.57
CA TYR A 26 3.40 -7.60 -11.25
C TYR A 26 2.44 -6.51 -10.77
N PHE A 27 1.26 -6.46 -11.39
CA PHE A 27 0.14 -5.68 -10.92
C PHE A 27 -0.38 -6.50 -9.74
N TRP A 28 0.34 -6.41 -8.61
CA TRP A 28 -0.20 -6.82 -7.33
C TRP A 28 -1.57 -6.13 -7.25
N ARG A 29 -2.65 -6.90 -7.14
CA ARG A 29 -4.00 -6.34 -7.02
C ARG A 29 -4.10 -5.63 -5.68
N ILE A 30 -3.65 -4.38 -5.65
CA ILE A 30 -3.97 -3.36 -4.63
C ILE A 30 -5.41 -2.87 -4.88
N ASP A 31 -6.34 -3.77 -5.21
CA ASP A 31 -7.72 -3.38 -5.54
C ASP A 31 -8.56 -3.17 -4.27
N ASP A 32 -8.14 -3.72 -3.14
CA ASP A 32 -8.92 -3.72 -1.89
C ASP A 32 -8.39 -2.75 -0.81
N ALA A 33 -7.31 -2.03 -1.10
CA ALA A 33 -6.81 -1.01 -0.19
C ALA A 33 -7.68 0.25 -0.32
N ARG A 34 -8.22 0.73 0.81
CA ARG A 34 -9.05 1.95 0.85
C ARG A 34 -8.27 3.18 0.41
N TYR A 35 -6.99 3.24 0.74
CA TYR A 35 -6.10 4.35 0.37
C TYR A 35 -5.04 3.92 -0.65
N ARG A 36 -4.70 4.84 -1.54
CA ARG A 36 -3.71 4.67 -2.60
C ARG A 36 -2.47 5.49 -2.33
N GLN A 37 -1.37 5.11 -2.98
CA GLN A 37 -0.15 5.90 -2.96
C GLN A 37 -0.44 7.35 -3.37
N GLY A 38 0.03 8.29 -2.55
CA GLY A 38 -0.14 9.72 -2.71
C GLY A 38 -1.28 10.32 -1.89
N ASP A 39 -2.20 9.51 -1.35
CA ASP A 39 -3.33 9.99 -0.55
C ASP A 39 -2.86 10.59 0.77
N CYS A 40 -3.51 11.67 1.19
CA CYS A 40 -3.33 12.28 2.50
C CYS A 40 -4.44 11.81 3.44
N ILE A 41 -4.06 11.26 4.60
CA ILE A 41 -4.98 10.75 5.60
C ILE A 41 -4.74 11.39 6.97
N THR A 42 -5.78 11.40 7.79
CA THR A 42 -5.72 11.85 9.19
C THR A 42 -6.51 10.89 10.10
N PRO A 43 -6.03 10.64 11.34
CA PRO A 43 -6.78 9.88 12.33
C PRO A 43 -8.08 10.58 12.75
N THR A 44 -9.14 9.79 12.90
CA THR A 44 -10.38 10.19 13.58
C THR A 44 -10.44 9.63 15.01
N ASP A 45 -9.64 8.61 15.32
CA ASP A 45 -9.59 7.94 16.61
C ASP A 45 -8.27 8.25 17.36
N GLN A 46 -8.39 8.70 18.61
CA GLN A 46 -7.27 9.06 19.51
C GLN A 46 -6.37 7.88 19.89
N SER A 47 -6.80 6.65 19.66
CA SER A 47 -5.98 5.45 19.88
C SER A 47 -4.85 5.28 18.87
N LEU A 48 -4.89 5.98 17.74
CA LEU A 48 -3.82 5.93 16.75
C LEU A 48 -2.60 6.74 17.20
N SER A 49 -1.42 6.16 17.02
CA SER A 49 -0.14 6.73 17.47
C SER A 49 0.22 8.06 16.81
N PHE A 50 -0.42 8.40 15.69
CA PHE A 50 -0.23 9.63 14.94
C PHE A 50 -1.44 10.56 15.01
N TYR A 51 -2.32 10.39 16.01
CA TYR A 51 -3.47 11.29 16.19
C TYR A 51 -3.04 12.76 16.28
N GLY A 52 -3.72 13.62 15.53
CA GLY A 52 -3.36 15.04 15.39
C GLY A 52 -2.31 15.33 14.31
N HIS A 53 -1.79 14.30 13.63
CA HIS A 53 -0.84 14.44 12.52
C HIS A 53 -1.42 13.94 11.20
N TYR A 54 -1.09 14.65 10.13
CA TYR A 54 -1.41 14.22 8.77
C TYR A 54 -0.32 13.29 8.25
N ALA A 55 -0.73 12.26 7.53
CA ALA A 55 0.16 11.26 6.97
C ALA A 55 -0.12 11.10 5.47
N ARG A 56 0.93 10.90 4.69
CA ARG A 56 0.81 10.57 3.27
C ARG A 56 1.07 9.09 3.07
N VAL A 57 0.22 8.45 2.28
CA VAL A 57 0.38 7.04 1.92
C VAL A 57 1.48 6.94 0.86
N GLU A 58 2.59 6.33 1.18
CA GLU A 58 3.70 6.09 0.25
C GLU A 58 3.56 4.77 -0.51
N GLY A 59 2.77 3.84 0.02
CA GLY A 59 2.51 2.56 -0.62
C GLY A 59 1.70 1.62 0.25
N VAL A 60 1.26 0.53 -0.37
CA VAL A 60 0.57 -0.59 0.29
C VAL A 60 1.46 -1.81 0.16
N VAL A 61 1.76 -2.46 1.29
CA VAL A 61 2.49 -3.72 1.36
C VAL A 61 1.48 -4.84 1.48
N SER A 62 1.64 -5.90 0.69
CA SER A 62 0.94 -7.18 0.86
C SER A 62 1.88 -8.18 1.53
N PHE A 63 1.37 -8.97 2.48
CA PHE A 63 2.13 -10.08 3.04
C PHE A 63 1.84 -11.35 2.23
N ASP A 64 2.89 -12.08 1.86
CA ASP A 64 2.74 -13.32 1.09
C ASP A 64 1.92 -14.36 1.86
N GLY A 65 0.91 -14.93 1.19
CA GLY A 65 0.05 -15.98 1.74
C GLY A 65 -1.26 -15.49 2.38
N THR A 66 -1.57 -14.19 2.34
CA THR A 66 -2.85 -13.64 2.81
C THR A 66 -3.58 -12.92 1.68
N THR A 67 -4.91 -13.08 1.61
CA THR A 67 -5.80 -12.31 0.71
C THR A 67 -6.11 -10.91 1.22
N GLU A 68 -5.70 -10.58 2.45
CA GLU A 68 -5.90 -9.26 3.05
C GLU A 68 -4.79 -8.29 2.66
N PRO A 69 -5.11 -7.01 2.39
CA PRO A 69 -4.11 -5.94 2.27
C PRO A 69 -3.26 -5.87 3.54
N GLY A 70 -1.93 -5.89 3.38
CA GLY A 70 -1.03 -6.07 4.52
C GLY A 70 -0.93 -4.82 5.40
N ALA A 71 -0.32 -3.76 4.88
CA ALA A 71 -0.06 -2.53 5.63
C ALA A 71 0.14 -1.32 4.72
N TYR A 72 -0.23 -0.13 5.21
CA TYR A 72 0.14 1.14 4.62
C TYR A 72 1.53 1.56 5.10
N VAL A 73 2.33 2.05 4.16
CA VAL A 73 3.55 2.81 4.47
C VAL A 73 3.15 4.27 4.55
N LEU A 74 3.24 4.86 5.74
CA LEU A 74 2.89 6.25 5.99
C LEU A 74 4.15 7.11 6.14
N SER A 75 4.22 8.20 5.37
CA SER A 75 5.18 9.26 5.55
C SER A 75 4.55 10.42 6.30
N PHE A 76 5.35 11.05 7.15
CA PHE A 76 4.94 12.14 8.01
C PHE A 76 5.89 13.31 7.80
N PRO A 77 5.39 14.52 7.55
CA PRO A 77 6.26 15.67 7.31
C PRO A 77 6.91 16.23 8.59
N ILE A 78 6.22 16.16 9.74
CA ILE A 78 6.67 16.76 11.01
C ILE A 78 6.76 15.73 12.15
N PHE A 79 6.06 14.61 12.04
CA PHE A 79 6.00 13.58 13.07
C PHE A 79 6.97 12.44 12.75
N VAL A 80 7.71 11.94 13.74
CA VAL A 80 8.59 10.77 13.57
C VAL A 80 7.93 9.59 14.29
N PRO A 81 7.24 8.68 13.57
CA PRO A 81 6.62 7.52 14.19
C PRO A 81 7.70 6.51 14.62
N ARG A 82 7.34 5.62 15.55
CA ARG A 82 8.18 4.44 15.88
C ARG A 82 8.32 3.48 14.69
N THR A 83 7.32 3.42 13.81
CA THR A 83 7.31 2.62 12.59
C THR A 83 6.48 3.34 11.52
N PRO A 84 6.91 3.33 10.25
CA PRO A 84 6.11 3.87 9.15
C PRO A 84 5.04 2.88 8.67
N LEU A 85 5.02 1.64 9.16
CA LEU A 85 4.09 0.59 8.74
C LEU A 85 2.86 0.55 9.64
N TYR A 86 1.69 0.73 9.04
CA TYR A 86 0.40 0.68 9.73
C TYR A 86 -0.51 -0.38 9.10
N PRO A 87 -1.15 -1.24 9.90
CA PRO A 87 -2.04 -2.27 9.37
C PRO A 87 -3.28 -1.66 8.71
N GLN A 88 -3.95 -2.41 7.84
CA GLN A 88 -5.19 -1.94 7.21
C GLN A 88 -6.31 -1.61 8.21
N SER A 89 -6.28 -2.16 9.42
CA SER A 89 -7.27 -1.87 10.48
C SER A 89 -7.34 -0.38 10.89
N ILE A 90 -6.45 0.47 10.38
CA ILE A 90 -6.58 1.92 10.52
C ILE A 90 -7.68 2.51 9.63
N ASP A 91 -8.20 1.78 8.64
CA ASP A 91 -9.21 2.28 7.69
C ASP A 91 -10.43 2.86 8.43
N ASP A 92 -10.95 2.15 9.42
CA ASP A 92 -12.12 2.60 10.21
C ASP A 92 -11.82 3.76 11.17
N LYS A 93 -10.53 4.04 11.38
CA LYS A 93 -10.01 5.02 12.33
C LYS A 93 -9.34 6.21 11.66
N THR A 94 -9.43 6.28 10.34
CA THR A 94 -8.82 7.31 9.52
C THR A 94 -9.79 7.79 8.46
N GLN A 95 -9.51 8.97 7.95
CA GLN A 95 -10.21 9.52 6.80
C GLN A 95 -9.23 10.16 5.84
N GLN A 96 -9.54 10.08 4.55
CA GLN A 96 -8.82 10.83 3.52
C GLN A 96 -9.19 12.31 3.60
N VAL A 97 -8.18 13.17 3.42
CA VAL A 97 -8.32 14.62 3.37
C VAL A 97 -7.64 15.18 2.11
N SER A 98 -7.82 16.46 1.83
CA SER A 98 -7.13 17.10 0.69
C SER A 98 -5.60 17.00 0.83
N ASN A 99 -4.91 16.80 -0.29
CA ASN A 99 -3.45 16.67 -0.31
C ASN A 99 -2.71 17.93 0.17
N GLU A 100 -3.36 19.10 0.18
CA GLU A 100 -2.79 20.35 0.71
C GLU A 100 -2.33 20.23 2.18
N PHE A 101 -2.99 19.39 2.99
CA PHE A 101 -2.64 19.16 4.39
C PHE A 101 -1.31 18.42 4.54
N CYS A 102 -0.95 17.57 3.57
CA CYS A 102 0.33 16.86 3.52
C CYS A 102 1.43 17.66 2.79
N VAL A 103 1.08 18.59 1.90
CA VAL A 103 2.04 19.42 1.12
C VAL A 103 2.53 20.65 1.89
N ARG A 104 1.64 21.36 2.60
CA ARG A 104 1.99 22.61 3.31
C ARG A 104 2.98 22.45 4.46
N GLN A 105 3.33 21.22 4.80
CA GLN A 105 4.26 20.91 5.89
C GLN A 105 5.71 20.72 5.43
N ASN A 106 6.00 20.92 4.13
CA ASN A 106 7.35 20.81 3.53
C ASN A 106 7.99 22.18 3.20
N VAL A 107 7.47 23.30 3.71
CA VAL A 107 8.09 24.62 3.50
C VAL A 107 9.00 24.93 4.70
N LYS A 108 10.31 24.75 4.52
CA LYS A 108 11.34 25.33 5.37
C LYS A 108 12.25 26.21 4.54
#